data_AF-A0A968P595-F1
#
_entry.id   AF-A0A968P595-F1
#
_cell.length_a   1.000
_cell.length_b   1.000
_cell.length_c   1.000
_cell.angle_alpha   90.00
_cell.angle_beta   90.00
_cell.angle_gamma   90.00
#
_symmetry.space_group_name_H-M   'P 1'
#
loop_
_entity.id
_entity.type
_entity.pdbx_description
1 polymer ?
#
loop_
_entity_poly.entity_id
_entity_poly.type
_entity_poly.pdbx_seq_one_letter_code
_entity_poly.pdbx_strand_id
1 'polypeptide(L)'
;RASSSKKADTERRSDEELDQAIRQIVSKAMVSDEVVDIFAAAGLKKPDISILSEEFLAEVRGMPHRNLAVELLQKLLKGEIRTRSKRNVVQARSFAELLEQALRRYQNRAIETAQVIEELIALAKQLREAGERGEALGLNDDELAFYDALETNDSAVKVLGEPTLQAIARELVETVRRNVTIDWTLRENVRAKLRVTVKRILRKHGYPPDKQEQATQLVLEQAEVLSEGWAMG
;
A
#
# COMPACT_ATOMS: atom_id res chain seq x y z
N ARG A 1 10.86 -53.95 20.68
CA ARG A 1 10.96 -52.54 20.21
C ARG A 1 9.93 -52.33 19.10
N ALA A 2 8.71 -51.90 19.41
CA ALA A 2 7.67 -51.61 18.43
C ALA A 2 6.66 -50.63 19.05
N SER A 3 7.02 -49.35 19.16
CA SER A 3 6.11 -48.29 19.65
C SER A 3 6.20 -46.98 18.88
N SER A 4 7.11 -46.85 17.90
CA SER A 4 7.37 -45.56 17.23
C SER A 4 6.55 -45.34 15.94
N SER A 5 5.90 -46.36 15.38
CA SER A 5 5.24 -46.23 14.06
C SER A 5 3.75 -45.86 14.12
N LYS A 6 3.09 -45.94 15.29
CA LYS A 6 1.65 -45.62 15.43
C LYS A 6 1.38 -44.14 15.68
N LYS A 7 2.32 -43.39 16.28
CA LYS A 7 2.15 -41.95 16.55
C LYS A 7 2.19 -41.09 15.28
N ALA A 8 3.15 -41.36 14.39
CA ALA A 8 3.35 -40.58 13.16
C ALA A 8 2.17 -40.69 12.17
N ASP A 9 1.44 -41.81 12.16
CA ASP A 9 0.29 -42.04 11.27
C ASP A 9 -1.02 -41.46 11.86
N THR A 10 -1.05 -41.21 13.18
CA THR A 10 -2.17 -40.55 13.86
C THR A 10 -2.03 -39.02 13.77
N GLU A 11 -0.80 -38.49 13.87
CA GLU A 11 -0.49 -37.06 13.71
C GLU A 11 -0.71 -36.56 12.26
N ARG A 12 -0.34 -37.35 11.25
CA ARG A 12 -0.58 -36.97 9.84
C ARG A 12 -2.06 -36.93 9.48
N ARG A 13 -2.86 -37.86 10.03
CA ARG A 13 -4.31 -37.86 9.83
C ARG A 13 -4.97 -36.66 10.52
N SER A 14 -4.50 -36.26 11.70
CA SER A 14 -5.03 -35.06 12.36
C SER A 14 -4.68 -33.77 11.64
N ASP A 15 -3.49 -33.67 11.03
CA ASP A 15 -3.07 -32.47 10.29
C ASP A 15 -3.87 -32.32 8.98
N GLU A 16 -4.11 -33.41 8.24
CA GLU A 16 -4.94 -33.38 7.04
C GLU A 16 -6.42 -33.12 7.36
N GLU A 17 -6.93 -33.64 8.48
CA GLU A 17 -8.28 -33.36 8.97
C GLU A 17 -8.42 -31.92 9.46
N LEU A 18 -7.36 -31.34 10.06
CA LEU A 18 -7.30 -29.95 10.48
C LEU A 18 -7.24 -29.01 9.27
N ASP A 19 -6.43 -29.32 8.26
CA ASP A 19 -6.36 -28.57 7.00
C ASP A 19 -7.69 -28.62 6.24
N GLN A 20 -8.39 -29.76 6.27
CA GLN A 20 -9.73 -29.88 5.69
C GLN A 20 -10.77 -29.12 6.51
N ALA A 21 -10.70 -29.13 7.84
CA ALA A 21 -11.56 -28.34 8.70
C ALA A 21 -11.35 -26.84 8.49
N ILE A 22 -10.09 -26.40 8.34
CA ILE A 22 -9.73 -25.02 7.99
C ILE A 22 -10.28 -24.66 6.61
N ARG A 23 -10.14 -25.53 5.59
CA ARG A 23 -10.73 -25.31 4.26
C ARG A 23 -12.25 -25.24 4.28
N GLN A 24 -12.92 -26.06 5.12
CA GLN A 24 -14.37 -26.00 5.28
C GLN A 24 -14.84 -24.72 5.98
N ILE A 25 -14.11 -24.24 6.99
CA ILE A 25 -14.37 -22.95 7.65
C ILE A 25 -14.17 -21.80 6.66
N VAL A 26 -13.08 -21.83 5.89
CA VAL A 26 -12.79 -20.86 4.82
C VAL A 26 -13.88 -20.87 3.74
N SER A 27 -14.43 -22.04 3.37
CA SER A 27 -15.53 -22.14 2.40
C SER A 27 -16.87 -21.62 2.92
N LYS A 28 -17.10 -21.67 4.25
CA LYS A 28 -18.33 -21.17 4.89
C LYS A 28 -18.29 -19.68 5.21
N ALA A 29 -17.12 -19.04 5.21
CA ALA A 29 -16.94 -17.62 5.49
C ALA A 29 -17.23 -16.70 4.28
N MET A 30 -17.71 -17.24 3.16
CA MET A 30 -18.05 -16.48 1.95
C MET A 30 -19.38 -15.70 2.07
N VAL A 31 -19.61 -14.93 3.14
CA VAL A 31 -20.59 -13.82 3.12
C VAL A 31 -20.12 -12.73 4.10
N SER A 32 -19.51 -11.68 3.52
CA SER A 32 -19.20 -10.37 4.09
C SER A 32 -18.31 -10.29 5.34
N ASP A 33 -17.23 -9.49 5.22
CA ASP A 33 -16.32 -9.03 6.28
C ASP A 33 -15.08 -9.90 6.62
N GLU A 34 -14.39 -10.35 5.57
CA GLU A 34 -13.27 -11.30 5.58
C GLU A 34 -12.06 -10.97 6.47
N VAL A 35 -11.88 -9.75 6.99
CA VAL A 35 -10.70 -9.40 7.78
C VAL A 35 -10.77 -10.01 9.18
N VAL A 36 -11.97 -10.22 9.75
CA VAL A 36 -12.15 -10.54 11.18
C VAL A 36 -11.80 -12.01 11.52
N ASP A 37 -11.98 -12.94 10.58
CA ASP A 37 -11.92 -14.38 10.90
C ASP A 37 -10.49 -14.95 11.03
N ILE A 38 -9.51 -14.35 10.35
CA ILE A 38 -8.11 -14.81 10.42
C ILE A 38 -7.48 -14.46 11.77
N PHE A 39 -7.83 -13.31 12.38
CA PHE A 39 -7.33 -12.92 13.70
C PHE A 39 -7.83 -13.84 14.80
N ALA A 40 -9.13 -14.15 14.76
CA ALA A 40 -9.74 -15.07 15.71
C ALA A 40 -9.14 -16.49 15.57
N ALA A 41 -8.91 -16.96 14.34
CA ALA A 41 -8.26 -18.23 14.06
C ALA A 41 -6.78 -18.28 14.52
N ALA A 42 -6.09 -17.13 14.50
CA ALA A 42 -4.72 -16.98 14.98
C ALA A 42 -4.59 -16.79 16.51
N GLY A 43 -5.70 -16.73 17.25
CA GLY A 43 -5.70 -16.46 18.69
C GLY A 43 -5.36 -15.01 19.05
N LEU A 44 -5.44 -14.08 18.09
CA LEU A 44 -5.15 -12.67 18.28
C LEU A 44 -6.43 -11.93 18.69
N LYS A 45 -6.31 -11.01 19.67
CA LYS A 45 -7.44 -10.11 20.03
C LYS A 45 -7.78 -9.24 18.82
N LYS A 46 -9.07 -8.94 18.61
CA LYS A 46 -9.51 -7.98 17.59
C LYS A 46 -8.79 -6.65 17.86
N PRO A 47 -7.90 -6.18 16.97
CA PRO A 47 -7.11 -4.99 17.25
C PRO A 47 -7.98 -3.75 17.06
N ASP A 48 -7.84 -2.78 17.97
CA ASP A 48 -8.30 -1.40 17.76
C ASP A 48 -7.12 -0.52 17.35
N ILE A 49 -7.34 0.24 16.27
CA ILE A 49 -6.66 1.48 15.80
C ILE A 49 -5.18 1.44 15.35
N SER A 50 -4.35 0.42 15.63
CA SER A 50 -3.05 0.32 14.94
C SER A 50 -2.70 -1.11 14.55
N ILE A 51 -3.32 -1.55 13.46
CA ILE A 51 -3.14 -2.86 12.82
C ILE A 51 -1.67 -3.15 12.45
N LEU A 52 -0.81 -2.13 12.42
CA LEU A 52 0.61 -2.26 12.16
C LEU A 52 1.46 -1.82 13.35
N SER A 53 0.96 -1.77 14.60
CA SER A 53 1.76 -1.32 15.76
C SER A 53 3.03 -2.15 15.97
N GLU A 54 4.02 -1.62 16.70
CA GLU A 54 5.24 -2.40 16.97
C GLU A 54 4.96 -3.65 17.80
N GLU A 55 4.04 -3.55 18.75
CA GLU A 55 3.59 -4.63 19.61
C GLU A 55 2.92 -5.73 18.78
N PHE A 56 2.00 -5.37 17.88
CA PHE A 56 1.33 -6.32 17.00
C PHE A 56 2.31 -7.04 16.07
N LEU A 57 3.23 -6.30 15.45
CA LEU A 57 4.24 -6.91 14.57
C LEU A 57 5.17 -7.86 15.35
N ALA A 58 5.45 -7.58 16.62
CA ALA A 58 6.21 -8.49 17.49
C ALA A 58 5.42 -9.76 17.83
N GLU A 59 4.10 -9.67 18.08
CA GLU A 59 3.23 -10.83 18.26
C GLU A 59 3.20 -11.71 17.01
N VAL A 60 3.03 -11.10 15.84
CA VAL A 60 3.00 -11.82 14.55
C VAL A 60 4.34 -12.51 14.27
N ARG A 61 5.47 -11.86 14.60
CA ARG A 61 6.81 -12.46 14.52
C ARG A 61 6.95 -13.70 15.39
N GLY A 62 6.27 -13.73 16.55
CA GLY A 62 6.30 -14.82 17.51
C GLY A 62 5.34 -15.98 17.21
N MET A 63 4.50 -15.86 16.18
CA MET A 63 3.47 -16.87 15.89
C MET A 63 4.09 -18.26 15.60
N PRO A 64 3.55 -19.34 16.19
CA PRO A 64 4.04 -20.70 15.96
C PRO A 64 3.81 -21.14 14.49
N HIS A 65 2.67 -20.76 13.92
CA HIS A 65 2.32 -21.06 12.53
C HIS A 65 2.83 -19.95 11.60
N ARG A 66 4.07 -20.11 11.12
CA ARG A 66 4.75 -19.12 10.26
C ARG A 66 4.02 -18.81 8.96
N ASN A 67 3.39 -19.81 8.34
CA ASN A 67 2.62 -19.59 7.10
C ASN A 67 1.39 -18.71 7.35
N LEU A 68 0.71 -18.89 8.50
CA LEU A 68 -0.40 -18.04 8.91
C LEU A 68 0.06 -16.59 9.17
N ALA A 69 1.26 -16.42 9.74
CA ALA A 69 1.85 -15.08 9.92
C ALA A 69 2.08 -14.38 8.58
N VAL A 70 2.57 -15.08 7.55
CA VAL A 70 2.74 -14.53 6.20
C VAL A 70 1.40 -14.14 5.59
N GLU A 71 0.38 -15.00 5.67
CA GLU A 71 -0.95 -14.70 5.14
C GLU A 71 -1.61 -13.50 5.84
N LEU A 72 -1.45 -13.42 7.17
CA LEU A 72 -1.94 -12.32 7.97
C LEU A 72 -1.30 -10.99 7.56
N LEU A 73 0.04 -10.93 7.55
CA LEU A 73 0.78 -9.74 7.13
C LEU A 73 0.44 -9.34 5.69
N GLN A 74 0.35 -10.31 4.79
CA GLN A 74 -0.04 -10.07 3.40
C GLN A 74 -1.42 -9.39 3.32
N LYS A 75 -2.42 -9.91 4.05
CA LYS A 75 -3.78 -9.36 4.04
C LYS A 75 -3.81 -7.94 4.59
N LEU A 76 -3.09 -7.71 5.68
CA LEU A 76 -2.98 -6.40 6.33
C LEU A 76 -2.31 -5.36 5.43
N LEU A 77 -1.16 -5.70 4.87
CA LEU A 77 -0.43 -4.84 3.96
C LEU A 77 -1.25 -4.51 2.71
N LYS A 78 -1.94 -5.50 2.12
CA LYS A 78 -2.86 -5.25 0.99
C LYS A 78 -4.00 -4.28 1.36
N GLY A 79 -4.58 -4.45 2.54
CA GLY A 79 -5.62 -3.55 3.05
C GLY A 79 -5.11 -2.11 3.19
N GLU A 80 -3.96 -1.94 3.84
CA GLU A 80 -3.37 -0.62 4.06
C GLU A 80 -2.91 0.04 2.74
N ILE A 81 -2.29 -0.72 1.84
CA ILE A 81 -1.93 -0.24 0.49
C ILE A 81 -3.17 0.22 -0.28
N ARG A 82 -4.30 -0.50 -0.16
CA ARG A 82 -5.57 -0.11 -0.80
C ARG A 82 -6.18 1.14 -0.16
N THR A 83 -6.06 1.31 1.15
CA THR A 83 -6.47 2.55 1.81
C THR A 83 -5.62 3.71 1.31
N ARG A 84 -4.30 3.52 1.24
CA ARG A 84 -3.34 4.52 0.77
C ARG A 84 -3.49 4.86 -0.70
N SER A 85 -3.88 3.90 -1.55
CA SER A 85 -4.09 4.14 -2.99
C SER A 85 -5.20 5.15 -3.27
N LYS A 86 -6.10 5.40 -2.30
CA LYS A 86 -7.12 6.46 -2.39
C LYS A 86 -6.59 7.87 -2.12
N ARG A 87 -5.33 7.99 -1.67
CA ARG A 87 -4.70 9.28 -1.34
C ARG A 87 -3.41 9.48 -2.13
N ASN A 88 -2.57 8.46 -2.27
CA ASN A 88 -1.27 8.56 -2.92
C ASN A 88 -0.99 7.34 -3.81
N VAL A 89 -1.11 7.54 -5.12
CA VAL A 89 -1.01 6.48 -6.13
C VAL A 89 0.44 5.98 -6.26
N VAL A 90 1.42 6.88 -6.15
CA VAL A 90 2.84 6.55 -6.30
C VAL A 90 3.31 5.65 -5.17
N GLN A 91 3.05 6.06 -3.92
CA GLN A 91 3.39 5.23 -2.76
C GLN A 91 2.68 3.89 -2.82
N ALA A 92 1.37 3.88 -3.08
CA ALA A 92 0.62 2.62 -3.13
C ALA A 92 1.18 1.64 -4.16
N ARG A 93 1.59 2.12 -5.34
CA ARG A 93 2.25 1.29 -6.36
C ARG A 93 3.60 0.75 -5.89
N SER A 94 4.45 1.61 -5.33
CA SER A 94 5.76 1.20 -4.82
C SER A 94 5.64 0.13 -3.73
N PHE A 95 4.74 0.32 -2.75
CA PHE A 95 4.49 -0.66 -1.70
C PHE A 95 3.85 -1.94 -2.22
N ALA A 96 2.94 -1.86 -3.20
CA ALA A 96 2.38 -3.04 -3.86
C ALA A 96 3.46 -3.88 -4.55
N GLU A 97 4.40 -3.23 -5.24
CA GLU A 97 5.52 -3.89 -5.90
C GLU A 97 6.45 -4.57 -4.89
N LEU A 98 6.84 -3.87 -3.82
CA LEU A 98 7.68 -4.44 -2.75
C LEU A 98 7.02 -5.66 -2.09
N LEU A 99 5.72 -5.57 -1.80
CA LEU A 99 4.94 -6.69 -1.28
C LEU A 99 4.93 -7.87 -2.25
N GLU A 100 4.68 -7.62 -3.54
CA GLU A 100 4.65 -8.67 -4.54
C GLU A 100 6.03 -9.35 -4.69
N GLN A 101 7.12 -8.57 -4.66
CA GLN A 101 8.48 -9.11 -4.72
C GLN A 101 8.79 -10.03 -3.52
N ALA A 102 8.42 -9.62 -2.30
CA ALA A 102 8.60 -10.45 -1.10
C ALA A 102 7.81 -11.76 -1.19
N LEU A 103 6.56 -11.70 -1.67
CA LEU A 103 5.71 -12.88 -1.85
C LEU A 103 6.20 -13.80 -2.97
N ARG A 104 6.73 -13.26 -4.07
CA ARG A 104 7.34 -14.06 -5.14
C ARG A 104 8.56 -14.83 -4.63
N ARG A 105 9.41 -14.20 -3.80
CA ARG A 105 10.54 -14.89 -3.15
C ARG A 105 10.06 -16.03 -2.24
N TYR A 106 8.98 -15.81 -1.49
CA TYR A 106 8.35 -16.85 -0.68
C TYR A 106 7.82 -18.03 -1.52
N GLN A 107 7.01 -17.75 -2.56
CA GLN A 107 6.40 -18.76 -3.43
C GLN A 107 7.44 -19.62 -4.14
N ASN A 108 8.55 -18.99 -4.58
CA ASN A 108 9.64 -19.69 -5.24
C ASN A 108 10.56 -20.45 -4.27
N ARG A 109 10.25 -20.46 -2.95
CA ARG A 109 11.11 -20.98 -1.88
C ARG A 109 12.54 -20.44 -1.96
N ALA A 110 12.68 -19.21 -2.45
CA ALA A 110 13.98 -18.58 -2.66
C ALA A 110 14.61 -18.10 -1.35
N ILE A 111 13.79 -17.97 -0.30
CA ILE A 111 14.17 -17.56 1.06
C ILE A 111 13.36 -18.36 2.09
N GLU A 112 13.85 -18.39 3.34
CA GLU A 112 13.13 -19.02 4.45
C GLU A 112 11.87 -18.25 4.82
N THR A 113 10.82 -18.94 5.28
CA THR A 113 9.56 -18.30 5.72
C THR A 113 9.79 -17.24 6.81
N ALA A 114 10.76 -17.45 7.70
CA ALA A 114 11.13 -16.47 8.72
C ALA A 114 11.65 -15.16 8.09
N GLN A 115 12.46 -15.25 7.03
CA GLN A 115 12.97 -14.10 6.31
C GLN A 115 11.85 -13.33 5.61
N VAL A 116 10.87 -14.03 5.02
CA VAL A 116 9.68 -13.40 4.42
C VAL A 116 8.91 -12.59 5.46
N ILE A 117 8.71 -13.16 6.66
CA ILE A 117 8.03 -12.47 7.75
C ILE A 117 8.76 -11.18 8.12
N GLU A 118 10.09 -11.21 8.24
CA GLU A 118 10.87 -10.00 8.50
C GLU A 118 10.77 -8.96 7.38
N GLU A 119 10.78 -9.38 6.11
CA GLU A 119 10.58 -8.47 4.97
C GLU A 119 9.19 -7.82 4.99
N LEU A 120 8.13 -8.58 5.32
CA LEU A 120 6.77 -8.06 5.44
C LEU A 120 6.61 -7.13 6.65
N ILE A 121 7.26 -7.44 7.77
CA ILE A 121 7.30 -6.56 8.95
C ILE A 121 8.04 -5.26 8.62
N ALA A 122 9.18 -5.34 7.92
CA ALA A 122 9.91 -4.16 7.48
C ALA A 122 9.05 -3.29 6.55
N LEU A 123 8.32 -3.91 5.61
CA LEU A 123 7.39 -3.21 4.74
C LEU A 123 6.26 -2.51 5.52
N ALA A 124 5.71 -3.17 6.54
CA ALA A 124 4.70 -2.58 7.43
C ALA A 124 5.23 -1.34 8.17
N LYS A 125 6.49 -1.37 8.63
CA LYS A 125 7.13 -0.22 9.27
C LYS A 125 7.30 0.93 8.29
N GLN A 126 7.85 0.66 7.11
CA GLN A 126 8.04 1.67 6.05
C GLN A 126 6.71 2.33 5.65
N LEU A 127 5.63 1.56 5.56
CA LEU A 127 4.30 2.07 5.21
C LEU A 127 3.78 3.06 6.28
N ARG A 128 4.08 2.80 7.56
CA ARG A 128 3.74 3.69 8.66
C ARG A 128 4.55 4.99 8.60
N GLU A 129 5.87 4.87 8.52
CA GLU A 129 6.82 5.99 8.46
C GLU A 129 6.55 6.90 7.24
N ALA A 130 6.17 6.31 6.10
CA ALA A 130 5.82 7.05 4.89
C ALA A 130 4.61 7.98 5.07
N GLY A 131 3.74 7.71 6.06
CA GLY A 131 2.64 8.61 6.45
C GLY A 131 3.12 9.83 7.23
N GLU A 132 4.21 9.72 7.99
CA GLU A 132 4.75 10.79 8.85
C GLU A 132 5.65 11.77 8.05
N ARG A 133 6.16 11.35 6.89
CA ARG A 133 7.06 12.15 6.04
C ARG A 133 6.46 13.48 5.57
N GLY A 134 5.14 13.58 5.44
CA GLY A 134 4.48 14.84 5.06
C GLY A 134 4.80 15.97 6.03
N GLU A 135 4.77 15.68 7.33
CA GLU A 135 5.07 16.65 8.39
C GLU A 135 6.51 17.16 8.31
N ALA A 136 7.48 16.28 8.05
CA ALA A 136 8.88 16.63 7.91
C ALA A 136 9.15 17.59 6.74
N LEU A 137 8.37 17.45 5.65
CA LEU A 137 8.43 18.32 4.47
C LEU A 137 7.52 19.56 4.58
N GLY A 138 6.76 19.68 5.68
CA GLY A 138 5.74 20.71 5.85
C GLY A 138 4.60 20.63 4.82
N LEU A 139 4.38 19.46 4.23
CA LEU A 139 3.33 19.20 3.24
C LEU A 139 2.15 18.49 3.90
N ASN A 140 0.93 18.87 3.53
CA ASN A 140 -0.24 18.06 3.86
C ASN A 140 -0.32 16.80 2.97
N ASP A 141 -1.23 15.87 3.28
CA ASP A 141 -1.37 14.61 2.54
C ASP A 141 -1.56 14.76 1.03
N ASP A 142 -2.40 15.72 0.61
CA ASP A 142 -2.67 15.97 -0.80
C ASP A 142 -1.40 16.50 -1.49
N GLU A 143 -0.74 17.46 -0.86
CA GLU A 143 0.52 18.04 -1.35
C GLU A 143 1.64 17.00 -1.42
N LEU A 144 1.76 16.13 -0.41
CA LEU A 144 2.72 15.04 -0.40
C LEU A 144 2.47 14.07 -1.55
N ALA A 145 1.20 13.77 -1.87
CA ALA A 145 0.87 12.89 -2.98
C ALA A 145 1.28 13.48 -4.34
N PHE A 146 1.09 14.78 -4.54
CA PHE A 146 1.60 15.45 -5.74
C PHE A 146 3.13 15.55 -5.75
N TYR A 147 3.75 15.79 -4.59
CA TYR A 147 5.21 15.77 -4.46
C TYR A 147 5.78 14.42 -4.91
N ASP A 148 5.23 13.32 -4.43
CA ASP A 148 5.65 11.97 -4.81
C ASP A 148 5.46 11.70 -6.32
N ALA A 149 4.37 12.19 -6.91
CA ALA A 149 4.14 12.13 -8.36
C ALA A 149 5.25 12.84 -9.16
N LEU A 150 5.75 13.96 -8.66
CA LEU A 150 6.83 14.72 -9.30
C LEU A 150 8.20 14.07 -9.08
N GLU A 151 8.41 13.43 -7.92
CA GLU A 151 9.65 12.78 -7.50
C GLU A 151 9.97 11.51 -8.28
N THR A 152 8.96 10.80 -8.83
CA THR A 152 9.17 9.57 -9.64
C THR A 152 10.15 9.69 -10.81
N ASN A 153 10.51 10.91 -11.20
CA ASN A 153 11.57 11.18 -12.16
C ASN A 153 12.82 11.66 -11.42
N ASP A 154 13.66 10.73 -10.96
CA ASP A 154 14.86 10.99 -10.14
C ASP A 154 15.77 12.14 -10.64
N SER A 155 15.79 12.37 -11.96
CA SER A 155 16.56 13.47 -12.57
C SER A 155 15.96 14.85 -12.29
N ALA A 156 14.64 14.95 -12.13
CA ALA A 156 13.95 16.21 -11.83
C ALA A 156 14.28 16.69 -10.41
N VAL A 157 14.36 15.79 -9.44
CA VAL A 157 14.75 16.10 -8.05
C VAL A 157 16.16 16.68 -8.01
N LYS A 158 17.10 16.05 -8.72
CA LYS A 158 18.51 16.49 -8.78
C LYS A 158 18.67 17.87 -9.44
N VAL A 159 17.79 18.23 -10.36
CA VAL A 159 17.87 19.48 -11.13
C VAL A 159 17.13 20.63 -10.43
N LEU A 160 15.95 20.37 -9.87
CA LEU A 160 15.07 21.41 -9.32
C LEU A 160 15.24 21.63 -7.82
N GLY A 161 15.66 20.58 -7.11
CA GLY A 161 15.73 20.55 -5.66
C GLY A 161 14.36 20.43 -4.98
N GLU A 162 14.41 20.00 -3.72
CA GLU A 162 13.24 19.77 -2.86
C GLU A 162 12.33 21.02 -2.71
N PRO A 163 12.84 22.25 -2.48
CA PRO A 163 11.97 23.42 -2.29
C PRO A 163 11.13 23.76 -3.52
N THR A 164 11.69 23.59 -4.72
CA THR A 164 10.96 23.82 -5.98
C THR A 164 9.87 22.76 -6.17
N LEU A 165 10.17 21.50 -5.88
CA LEU A 165 9.18 20.42 -5.97
C LEU A 165 8.03 20.61 -4.99
N GLN A 166 8.32 21.03 -3.76
CA GLN A 166 7.29 21.42 -2.78
C GLN A 166 6.41 22.55 -3.31
N ALA A 167 7.00 23.60 -3.88
CA ALA A 167 6.24 24.72 -4.46
C ALA A 167 5.34 24.27 -5.63
N ILE A 168 5.84 23.40 -6.52
CA ILE A 168 5.03 22.81 -7.60
C ILE A 168 3.87 22.00 -7.00
N ALA A 169 4.13 21.14 -6.00
CA ALA A 169 3.11 20.30 -5.39
C ALA A 169 1.97 21.12 -4.77
N ARG A 170 2.30 22.20 -4.04
CA ARG A 170 1.30 23.14 -3.49
C ARG A 170 0.47 23.80 -4.60
N GLU A 171 1.14 24.34 -5.63
CA GLU A 171 0.46 24.98 -6.76
C GLU A 171 -0.44 24.00 -7.53
N LEU A 172 -0.04 22.72 -7.62
CA LEU A 172 -0.85 21.66 -8.23
C LEU A 172 -2.10 21.38 -7.41
N VAL A 173 -2.00 21.19 -6.09
CA VAL A 173 -3.17 20.97 -5.21
C VAL A 173 -4.17 22.12 -5.34
N GLU A 174 -3.70 23.37 -5.21
CA GLU A 174 -4.55 24.56 -5.34
C GLU A 174 -5.21 24.64 -6.72
N THR A 175 -4.48 24.27 -7.77
CA THR A 175 -4.99 24.28 -9.14
C THR A 175 -6.04 23.21 -9.35
N VAL A 176 -5.80 21.98 -8.88
CA VAL A 176 -6.75 20.88 -9.00
C VAL A 176 -8.01 21.24 -8.21
N ARG A 177 -7.91 21.65 -6.94
CA ARG A 177 -9.06 22.07 -6.12
C ARG A 177 -9.92 23.15 -6.77
N ARG A 178 -9.30 24.15 -7.41
CA ARG A 178 -10.03 25.21 -8.15
C ARG A 178 -10.72 24.72 -9.43
N ASN A 179 -10.24 23.62 -10.02
CA ASN A 179 -10.81 23.04 -11.23
C ASN A 179 -11.69 21.80 -10.96
N VAL A 180 -11.76 21.31 -9.72
CA VAL A 180 -12.70 20.28 -9.29
C VAL A 180 -14.09 20.88 -9.22
N THR A 181 -14.81 20.80 -10.33
CA THR A 181 -16.28 20.84 -10.31
C THR A 181 -16.81 19.47 -9.88
N ILE A 182 -18.01 19.44 -9.27
CA ILE A 182 -18.63 18.24 -8.66
C ILE A 182 -18.74 17.05 -9.65
N ASP A 183 -18.75 17.29 -10.98
CA ASP A 183 -18.81 16.24 -12.01
C ASP A 183 -17.45 15.95 -12.65
N TRP A 184 -16.59 15.22 -11.95
CA TRP A 184 -15.36 14.63 -12.52
C TRP A 184 -15.62 13.40 -13.38
N THR A 185 -16.73 12.71 -13.13
CA THR A 185 -17.08 11.42 -13.73
C THR A 185 -17.37 11.48 -15.23
N LEU A 186 -17.46 12.67 -15.85
CA LEU A 186 -18.07 12.76 -17.19
C LEU A 186 -17.36 13.56 -18.30
N ARG A 187 -16.17 14.17 -18.12
CA ARG A 187 -15.62 15.00 -19.23
C ARG A 187 -14.12 14.90 -19.43
N GLU A 188 -13.71 14.21 -20.50
CA GLU A 188 -12.38 14.28 -21.13
C GLU A 188 -11.87 15.74 -21.28
N ASN A 189 -12.78 16.70 -21.46
CA ASN A 189 -12.46 18.12 -21.55
C ASN A 189 -11.82 18.69 -20.26
N VAL A 190 -12.25 18.24 -19.07
CA VAL A 190 -11.66 18.65 -17.78
C VAL A 190 -10.25 18.10 -17.68
N ARG A 191 -10.06 16.82 -18.01
CA ARG A 191 -8.75 16.17 -18.06
C ARG A 191 -7.80 16.87 -19.03
N ALA A 192 -8.26 17.20 -20.23
CA ALA A 192 -7.47 17.92 -21.23
C ALA A 192 -7.07 19.32 -20.75
N LYS A 193 -8.01 20.07 -20.15
CA LYS A 193 -7.73 21.39 -19.57
C LYS A 193 -6.74 21.31 -18.41
N LEU A 194 -6.90 20.31 -17.53
CA LEU A 194 -5.99 20.08 -16.42
C LEU A 194 -4.60 19.70 -16.93
N ARG A 195 -4.49 18.83 -17.94
CA ARG A 195 -3.22 18.46 -18.59
C ARG A 195 -2.45 19.69 -19.07
N VAL A 196 -3.13 20.60 -19.77
CA VAL A 196 -2.52 21.86 -20.25
C VAL A 196 -2.05 22.72 -19.07
N THR A 197 -2.84 22.78 -18.00
CA THR A 197 -2.51 23.59 -16.82
C THR A 197 -1.32 23.01 -16.05
N VAL A 198 -1.30 21.70 -15.81
CA VAL A 198 -0.17 20.97 -15.21
C VAL A 198 1.09 21.19 -16.02
N LYS A 199 1.04 21.03 -17.35
CA LYS A 199 2.19 21.29 -18.22
C LYS A 199 2.71 22.73 -18.11
N ARG A 200 1.82 23.70 -17.95
CA ARG A 200 2.20 25.10 -17.74
C ARG A 200 2.91 25.31 -16.40
N ILE A 201 2.40 24.73 -15.31
CA ILE A 201 3.00 24.80 -13.98
C ILE A 201 4.40 24.17 -14.00
N LEU A 202 4.53 22.95 -14.55
CA LEU A 202 5.83 22.28 -14.67
C LEU A 202 6.85 23.14 -15.43
N ARG A 203 6.47 23.77 -16.55
CA ARG A 203 7.36 24.66 -17.31
C ARG A 203 7.72 25.93 -16.56
N LYS A 204 6.76 26.54 -15.86
CA LYS A 204 6.96 27.76 -15.06
C LYS A 204 8.06 27.56 -14.01
N HIS A 205 8.12 26.37 -13.42
CA HIS A 205 9.12 26.00 -12.40
C HIS A 205 10.36 25.31 -12.98
N GLY A 206 10.53 25.27 -14.30
CA GLY A 206 11.72 24.74 -14.95
C GLY A 206 11.81 23.20 -14.99
N TYR A 207 10.71 22.48 -14.81
CA TYR A 207 10.71 21.02 -14.80
C TYR A 207 11.29 20.45 -16.12
N PRO A 208 12.19 19.45 -16.07
CA PRO A 208 12.86 18.94 -17.27
C PRO A 208 11.86 18.48 -18.35
N PRO A 209 11.98 18.99 -19.59
CA PRO A 209 11.00 18.73 -20.66
C PRO A 209 10.95 17.26 -21.09
N ASP A 210 12.05 16.52 -20.97
CA ASP A 210 12.15 15.09 -21.25
C ASP A 210 11.38 14.21 -20.25
N LYS A 211 11.16 14.71 -19.02
CA LYS A 211 10.39 14.05 -17.95
C LYS A 211 8.98 14.60 -17.78
N GLN A 212 8.69 15.72 -18.44
CA GLN A 212 7.44 16.46 -18.25
C GLN A 212 6.20 15.62 -18.59
N GLU A 213 6.25 14.78 -19.63
CA GLU A 213 5.09 14.00 -20.06
C GLU A 213 4.69 12.93 -19.02
N GLN A 214 5.67 12.20 -18.50
CA GLN A 214 5.46 11.18 -17.47
C GLN A 214 4.97 11.81 -16.17
N ALA A 215 5.63 12.88 -15.71
CA ALA A 215 5.20 13.64 -14.54
C ALA A 215 3.76 14.17 -14.70
N THR A 216 3.43 14.72 -15.87
CA THR A 216 2.06 15.19 -16.16
C THR A 216 1.05 14.06 -16.04
N GLN A 217 1.36 12.87 -16.57
CA GLN A 217 0.43 11.75 -16.53
C GLN A 217 0.17 11.28 -15.09
N LEU A 218 1.23 11.16 -14.28
CA LEU A 218 1.11 10.77 -12.88
C LEU A 218 0.38 11.82 -12.04
N VAL A 219 0.65 13.11 -12.27
CA VAL A 219 -0.08 14.21 -11.62
C VAL A 219 -1.57 14.19 -11.97
N LEU A 220 -1.93 13.87 -13.22
CA LEU A 220 -3.34 13.74 -13.62
C LEU A 220 -4.03 12.57 -12.94
N GLU A 221 -3.37 11.42 -12.88
CA GLU A 221 -3.88 10.25 -12.17
C GLU A 221 -4.05 10.53 -10.67
N GLN A 222 -3.07 11.19 -10.07
CA GLN A 222 -3.14 11.60 -8.66
C GLN A 222 -4.28 12.60 -8.41
N ALA A 223 -4.52 13.51 -9.35
CA ALA A 223 -5.63 14.44 -9.29
C ALA A 223 -6.99 13.74 -9.41
N GLU A 224 -7.12 12.73 -10.26
CA GLU A 224 -8.34 11.92 -10.40
C GLU A 224 -8.70 11.26 -9.06
N VAL A 225 -7.73 10.59 -8.42
CA VAL A 225 -7.92 9.91 -7.13
C VAL A 225 -8.32 10.86 -6.00
N LEU A 226 -7.64 12.00 -5.86
CA LEU A 226 -7.98 12.96 -4.80
C LEU A 226 -9.32 13.64 -5.04
N SER A 227 -9.67 13.88 -6.31
CA SER A 227 -10.95 14.51 -6.65
C SER A 227 -12.14 13.62 -6.32
N GLU A 228 -12.03 12.31 -6.49
CA GLU A 228 -13.03 11.34 -6.01
C GLU A 228 -13.20 11.42 -4.48
N GLY A 229 -12.09 11.52 -3.75
CA GLY A 229 -12.09 11.69 -2.29
C GLY A 229 -12.76 12.99 -1.84
N TRP A 230 -12.48 14.11 -2.51
CA TRP A 230 -13.08 15.41 -2.19
C TRP A 230 -14.56 15.53 -2.59
N ALA A 231 -15.02 14.77 -3.59
CA ALA A 231 -16.42 14.79 -4.01
C ALA A 231 -17.36 13.99 -3.07
N MET A 232 -16.80 13.08 -2.27
CA MET A 232 -17.55 12.26 -1.31
C MET A 232 -17.62 12.85 0.12
N GLY A 233 -16.91 13.95 0.38
CA GLY A 233 -16.85 14.64 1.69
C GLY A 233 -17.48 16.02 1.65
#